data_AF-A0A4C1XZD8-F1
#
_entry.id   AF-A0A4C1XZD8-F1
#
_cell.length_a   1.000
_cell.length_b   1.000
_cell.length_c   1.000
_cell.angle_alpha   90.00
_cell.angle_beta   90.00
_cell.angle_gamma   90.00
#
_symmetry.space_group_name_H-M   'P 1'
#
loop_
_entity.id
_entity.type
_entity.pdbx_description
1 polymer ?
#
loop_
_entity_poly.entity_id
_entity_poly.type
_entity_poly.pdbx_seq_one_letter_code
_entity_poly.pdbx_strand_id
1 'polypeptide(L)'
;MDGKTLEDYLYSWGLAMYVEKFKEQKIEDINMLQLLSQEDIKELIPILGHRVKLIAEIKQLKQIIDKAFPTEEQEEVYTLLQSSNEGKTLLLQFEQCGLLDNNSRQRLCNLIINEELRNDPDKKISSARFYQLAYEITQVFKKEHLSVYFIPYTSLHPKQKQQLKENCWTAIDTKKRLHKIRSSKTRPRSASAYSFTSTPSSSSNCPSPASTRHEIIDEDVSENLHG
;
A
#
# COMPACT_ATOMS: atom_id res chain seq x y z
N MET A 1 21.98 10.94 -13.01
CA MET A 1 22.92 10.28 -12.09
C MET A 1 24.25 10.18 -12.81
N ASP A 2 25.13 11.14 -12.58
CA ASP A 2 26.23 11.45 -13.51
C ASP A 2 27.50 10.63 -13.19
N GLY A 3 27.34 9.42 -12.66
CA GLY A 3 28.42 8.53 -12.22
C GLY A 3 29.22 8.99 -10.98
N LYS A 4 29.11 10.25 -10.56
CA LYS A 4 29.85 10.85 -9.44
C LYS A 4 29.59 10.14 -8.11
N THR A 5 30.67 9.75 -7.45
CA THR A 5 30.72 9.18 -6.10
C THR A 5 30.66 10.27 -5.02
N LEU A 6 30.40 9.89 -3.77
CA LEU A 6 30.51 10.81 -2.62
C LEU A 6 31.90 11.47 -2.51
N GLU A 7 32.96 10.75 -2.90
CA GLU A 7 34.33 11.29 -2.92
C GLU A 7 34.44 12.46 -3.89
N ASP A 8 33.92 12.32 -5.11
CA ASP A 8 33.95 13.38 -6.14
C ASP A 8 33.27 14.68 -5.65
N TYR A 9 32.17 14.55 -4.90
CA TYR A 9 31.50 15.70 -4.29
C TYR A 9 32.38 16.34 -3.21
N LEU A 10 32.92 15.57 -2.27
CA LEU A 10 33.84 16.07 -1.24
C LEU A 10 35.09 16.74 -1.85
N TYR A 11 35.65 16.20 -2.93
CA TYR A 11 36.71 16.86 -3.71
C TYR A 11 36.24 18.18 -4.32
N SER A 12 35.11 18.21 -5.02
CA SER A 12 34.58 19.42 -5.67
C SER A 12 34.24 20.55 -4.67
N TRP A 13 33.84 20.19 -3.46
CA TRP A 13 33.58 21.13 -2.37
C TRP A 13 34.84 21.60 -1.63
N GLY A 14 36.03 21.10 -1.97
CA GLY A 14 37.26 21.40 -1.21
C GLY A 14 37.25 20.81 0.21
N LEU A 15 36.45 19.76 0.43
CA LEU A 15 36.34 18.99 1.67
C LEU A 15 37.07 17.64 1.60
N ALA A 16 37.91 17.45 0.58
CA ALA A 16 38.71 16.25 0.31
C ALA A 16 39.45 15.68 1.54
N MET A 17 39.95 16.55 2.42
CA MET A 17 40.62 16.20 3.67
C MET A 17 39.77 15.37 4.66
N TYR A 18 38.46 15.24 4.42
CA TYR A 18 37.55 14.42 5.22
C TYR A 18 37.19 13.08 4.57
N VAL A 19 37.59 12.82 3.32
CA VAL A 19 37.19 11.60 2.57
C VAL A 19 37.54 10.32 3.33
N GLU A 20 38.74 10.22 3.90
CA GLU A 20 39.15 9.05 4.70
C GLU A 20 38.24 8.87 5.93
N LYS A 21 37.89 9.96 6.62
CA LYS A 21 37.04 9.93 7.81
C LYS A 21 35.57 9.60 7.52
N PHE A 22 35.07 9.99 6.34
CA PHE A 22 33.76 9.53 5.87
C PHE A 22 33.78 8.01 5.57
N LYS A 23 34.89 7.47 5.03
CA LYS A 23 35.09 6.02 4.84
C LYS A 23 35.23 5.26 6.17
N GLU A 24 35.98 5.79 7.13
CA GLU A 24 36.11 5.21 8.48
C GLU A 24 34.73 5.04 9.15
N GLN A 25 33.89 6.08 9.04
CA GLN A 25 32.51 6.08 9.55
C GLN A 25 31.50 5.41 8.60
N LYS A 26 31.96 4.77 7.52
CA LYS A 26 31.16 4.02 6.52
C LYS A 26 30.04 4.84 5.86
N ILE A 27 30.26 6.13 5.70
CA ILE A 27 29.40 7.03 4.95
C ILE A 27 29.85 6.97 3.49
N GLU A 28 29.17 6.14 2.70
CA GLU A 28 29.56 5.80 1.32
C GLU A 28 28.69 6.46 0.25
N ASP A 29 27.44 6.83 0.59
CA ASP A 29 26.44 7.38 -0.34
C ASP A 29 26.06 8.83 0.02
N ILE A 30 25.85 9.64 -1.01
CA ILE A 30 25.42 11.03 -0.93
C ILE A 30 24.06 11.20 -0.25
N ASN A 31 23.19 10.18 -0.31
CA ASN A 31 21.90 10.18 0.37
C ASN A 31 22.06 10.14 1.91
N MET A 32 23.13 9.51 2.43
CA MET A 32 23.41 9.47 3.86
C MET A 32 23.70 10.86 4.42
N LEU A 33 24.31 11.75 3.62
CA LEU A 33 24.60 13.14 4.03
C LEU A 33 23.36 13.91 4.48
N GLN A 34 22.20 13.60 3.90
CA GLN A 34 20.92 14.25 4.22
C GLN A 34 20.33 13.80 5.58
N LEU A 35 20.89 12.75 6.18
CA LEU A 35 20.42 12.13 7.43
C LEU A 35 21.31 12.46 8.64
N LEU A 36 22.47 13.10 8.42
CA LEU A 36 23.42 13.45 9.49
C LEU A 36 22.86 14.56 10.39
N SER A 37 22.91 14.34 11.70
CA SER A 37 22.59 15.35 12.71
C SER A 37 23.66 16.44 12.79
N GLN A 38 23.39 17.53 13.54
CA GLN A 38 24.41 18.54 13.80
C GLN A 38 25.57 17.95 14.61
N GLU A 39 25.31 16.96 15.46
CA GLU A 39 26.27 16.23 16.27
C GLU A 39 27.17 15.34 15.40
N ASP A 40 26.60 14.61 14.43
CA ASP A 40 27.38 13.79 13.48
C ASP A 40 28.28 14.67 12.59
N ILE A 41 27.73 15.76 12.05
CA ILE A 41 28.49 16.77 11.29
C ILE A 41 29.58 17.42 12.16
N LYS A 42 29.31 17.59 13.47
CA LYS A 42 30.26 18.14 14.44
C LYS A 42 31.42 17.20 14.70
N GLU A 43 31.16 15.89 14.79
CA GLU A 43 32.18 14.85 14.92
C GLU A 43 32.99 14.72 13.62
N LEU A 44 32.33 14.49 12.48
CA LEU A 44 32.95 14.28 11.17
C LEU A 44 33.87 15.44 10.79
N ILE A 45 33.36 16.67 10.84
CA ILE A 45 34.08 17.88 10.43
C ILE A 45 34.29 18.78 11.66
N PRO A 46 35.48 18.81 12.29
CA PRO A 46 35.71 19.63 13.48
C PRO A 46 35.68 21.15 13.24
N ILE A 47 35.98 21.58 12.01
CA ILE A 47 36.20 23.00 11.65
C ILE A 47 34.86 23.66 11.28
N LEU A 48 34.46 24.70 12.02
CA LEU A 48 33.14 25.34 11.88
C LEU A 48 32.86 25.83 10.45
N GLY A 49 33.82 26.50 9.79
CA GLY A 49 33.65 26.96 8.41
C GLY A 49 33.41 25.81 7.41
N HIS A 50 34.04 24.66 7.63
CA HIS A 50 33.86 23.47 6.80
C HIS A 50 32.49 22.80 7.05
N ARG A 51 31.99 22.82 8.30
CA ARG A 51 30.60 22.39 8.62
C ARG A 51 29.58 23.24 7.87
N VAL A 52 29.71 24.56 7.97
CA VAL A 52 28.82 25.52 7.31
C VAL A 52 28.86 25.32 5.79
N LYS A 53 30.04 25.06 5.21
CA LYS A 53 30.15 24.71 3.80
C LYS A 53 29.42 23.40 3.47
N LEU A 54 29.69 22.30 4.18
CA LEU A 54 29.01 21.01 3.93
C LEU A 54 27.47 21.16 4.01
N ILE A 55 26.96 21.85 5.03
CA ILE A 55 25.52 22.10 5.21
C ILE A 55 24.94 22.91 4.04
N ALA A 56 25.66 23.94 3.55
CA ALA A 56 25.24 24.73 2.40
C ALA A 56 25.24 23.93 1.10
N GLU A 57 26.23 23.07 0.89
CA GLU A 57 26.35 22.20 -0.29
C GLU A 57 25.28 21.08 -0.29
N ILE A 58 25.03 20.42 0.85
CA ILE A 58 23.93 19.46 1.00
C ILE A 58 22.58 20.12 0.70
N LYS A 59 22.37 21.36 1.17
CA LYS A 59 21.15 22.13 0.87
C LYS A 59 21.02 22.46 -0.62
N GLN A 60 22.12 22.79 -1.30
CA GLN A 60 22.11 23.00 -2.75
C GLN A 60 21.86 21.70 -3.53
N LEU A 61 22.51 20.59 -3.16
CA LEU A 61 22.22 19.27 -3.73
C LEU A 61 20.75 18.90 -3.60
N LYS A 62 20.17 19.06 -2.39
CA LYS A 62 18.76 18.80 -2.18
C LYS A 62 17.89 19.67 -3.11
N GLN A 63 18.16 20.97 -3.22
CA GLN A 63 17.46 21.85 -4.16
C GLN A 63 17.68 21.51 -5.65
N ILE A 64 18.76 20.83 -6.02
CA ILE A 64 19.00 20.33 -7.38
C ILE A 64 18.22 19.03 -7.60
N ILE A 65 18.19 18.13 -6.61
CA ILE A 65 17.41 16.89 -6.63
C ILE A 65 15.91 17.22 -6.70
N ASP A 66 15.39 18.07 -5.80
CA ASP A 66 14.00 18.53 -5.75
C ASP A 66 13.57 19.35 -7.00
N LYS A 67 14.50 19.73 -7.89
CA LYS A 67 14.23 20.40 -9.17
C LYS A 67 14.38 19.49 -10.38
N ALA A 68 15.35 18.58 -10.38
CA ALA A 68 15.53 17.56 -11.42
C ALA A 68 14.46 16.46 -11.31
N PHE A 69 13.97 16.23 -10.09
CA PHE A 69 12.85 15.37 -9.74
C PHE A 69 11.94 16.18 -8.81
N PRO A 70 10.92 16.89 -9.34
CA PRO A 70 9.96 17.61 -8.54
C PRO A 70 9.29 16.67 -7.53
N THR A 71 9.56 16.87 -6.24
CA THR A 71 9.04 16.03 -5.15
C THR A 71 7.57 16.38 -4.84
N GLU A 72 6.71 16.30 -5.86
CA GLU A 72 5.25 16.45 -5.73
C GLU A 72 4.56 15.11 -5.36
N GLU A 73 5.25 13.98 -5.55
CA GLU A 73 4.75 12.62 -5.30
C GLU A 73 5.21 12.05 -3.93
N GLN A 74 5.06 12.82 -2.84
CA GLN A 74 5.22 12.29 -1.46
C GLN A 74 3.93 12.31 -0.61
N GLU A 75 2.83 12.79 -1.18
CA GLU A 75 1.50 12.74 -0.57
C GLU A 75 0.50 11.89 -1.37
N GLU A 76 0.93 11.06 -2.32
CA GLU A 76 0.03 10.32 -3.22
C GLU A 76 -0.99 9.45 -2.45
N VAL A 77 -0.53 8.69 -1.45
CA VAL A 77 -1.43 7.96 -0.53
C VAL A 77 -2.36 8.91 0.25
N TYR A 78 -1.90 10.08 0.67
CA TYR A 78 -2.73 11.05 1.42
C TYR A 78 -3.79 11.70 0.52
N THR A 79 -3.43 12.10 -0.70
CA THR A 79 -4.34 12.67 -1.72
C THR A 79 -5.36 11.63 -2.19
N LEU A 80 -4.99 10.36 -2.33
CA LEU A 80 -5.94 9.25 -2.53
C LEU A 80 -6.93 9.12 -1.37
N LEU A 81 -6.45 9.23 -0.14
CA LEU A 81 -7.31 9.16 1.04
C LEU A 81 -8.25 10.36 1.14
N GLN A 82 -7.80 11.57 0.79
CA GLN A 82 -8.63 12.77 0.72
C GLN A 82 -9.63 12.78 -0.45
N SER A 83 -9.31 12.15 -1.59
CA SER A 83 -10.20 12.13 -2.77
C SER A 83 -11.32 11.09 -2.64
N SER A 84 -11.09 9.99 -1.92
CA SER A 84 -12.04 8.88 -1.78
C SER A 84 -12.85 8.92 -0.47
N ASN A 85 -14.14 8.58 -0.53
CA ASN A 85 -15.00 8.52 0.68
C ASN A 85 -14.58 7.40 1.64
N GLU A 86 -14.06 6.29 1.11
CA GLU A 86 -13.45 5.23 1.91
C GLU A 86 -12.18 5.73 2.62
N GLY A 87 -11.32 6.47 1.92
CA GLY A 87 -10.12 7.07 2.50
C GLY A 87 -10.40 8.07 3.61
N LYS A 88 -11.36 8.97 3.41
CA LYS A 88 -11.83 9.91 4.46
C LYS A 88 -12.30 9.17 5.72
N THR A 89 -12.99 8.05 5.55
CA THR A 89 -13.43 7.22 6.68
C THR A 89 -12.24 6.62 7.45
N LEU A 90 -11.22 6.15 6.74
CA LEU A 90 -9.99 5.60 7.34
C LEU A 90 -9.17 6.67 8.09
N LEU A 91 -9.10 7.90 7.56
CA LEU A 91 -8.47 9.04 8.23
C LEU A 91 -9.21 9.40 9.54
N LEU A 92 -10.53 9.61 9.48
CA LEU A 92 -11.35 9.93 10.66
C LEU A 92 -11.30 8.83 11.73
N GLN A 93 -11.31 7.56 11.33
CA GLN A 93 -11.19 6.44 12.26
C GLN A 93 -9.81 6.41 12.94
N PHE A 94 -8.74 6.80 12.24
CA PHE A 94 -7.41 6.93 12.84
C PHE A 94 -7.31 8.14 13.79
N GLU A 95 -7.95 9.26 13.49
CA GLU A 95 -8.01 10.41 14.42
C GLU A 95 -8.72 10.03 15.74
N GLN A 96 -9.80 9.24 15.66
CA GLN A 96 -10.58 8.82 16.82
C GLN A 96 -9.91 7.70 17.65
N CYS A 97 -9.42 6.64 16.99
CA CYS A 97 -8.88 5.46 17.67
C CYS A 97 -7.35 5.46 17.82
N GLY A 98 -6.65 6.30 17.05
CA GLY A 98 -5.18 6.38 17.04
C GLY A 98 -4.45 5.19 16.41
N LEU A 99 -5.14 4.17 15.92
CA LEU A 99 -4.54 3.01 15.25
C LEU A 99 -5.55 2.40 14.27
N LEU A 100 -5.08 1.85 13.15
CA LEU A 100 -5.95 1.10 12.25
C LEU A 100 -6.16 -0.32 12.79
N ASP A 101 -7.38 -0.85 12.67
CA ASP A 101 -7.65 -2.26 12.90
C ASP A 101 -7.35 -3.08 11.63
N ASN A 102 -7.30 -4.41 11.71
CA ASN A 102 -6.96 -5.25 10.55
C ASN A 102 -7.98 -5.15 9.41
N ASN A 103 -9.25 -4.83 9.67
CA ASN A 103 -10.22 -4.52 8.62
C ASN A 103 -9.85 -3.23 7.89
N SER A 104 -9.59 -2.16 8.64
CA SER A 104 -9.16 -0.85 8.10
C SER A 104 -7.85 -0.95 7.33
N ARG A 105 -6.86 -1.70 7.84
CA ARG A 105 -5.61 -1.99 7.11
C ARG A 105 -5.89 -2.70 5.79
N GLN A 106 -6.76 -3.72 5.79
CA GLN A 106 -7.11 -4.45 4.57
C GLN A 106 -7.84 -3.56 3.54
N ARG A 107 -8.71 -2.65 3.99
CA ARG A 107 -9.41 -1.66 3.15
C ARG A 107 -8.43 -0.65 2.56
N LEU A 108 -7.56 -0.05 3.39
CA LEU A 108 -6.46 0.83 2.96
C LEU A 108 -5.60 0.19 1.87
N CYS A 109 -5.15 -1.05 2.09
CA CYS A 109 -4.33 -1.77 1.12
C CYS A 109 -5.09 -2.00 -0.20
N ASN A 110 -6.37 -2.42 -0.14
CA ASN A 110 -7.18 -2.61 -1.35
C ASN A 110 -7.37 -1.29 -2.13
N LEU A 111 -7.65 -0.18 -1.43
CA LEU A 111 -7.82 1.15 -2.04
C LEU A 111 -6.56 1.57 -2.82
N ILE A 112 -5.38 1.45 -2.20
CA ILE A 112 -4.09 1.80 -2.82
C ILE A 112 -3.77 0.89 -4.02
N ILE A 113 -3.96 -0.43 -3.90
CA ILE A 113 -3.74 -1.37 -5.02
C ILE A 113 -4.69 -1.07 -6.19
N ASN A 114 -5.94 -0.68 -5.89
CA ASN A 114 -6.93 -0.36 -6.92
C ASN A 114 -6.62 0.97 -7.64
N GLU A 115 -5.92 1.92 -7.01
CA GLU A 115 -5.32 3.07 -7.72
C GLU A 115 -4.17 2.63 -8.61
N GLU A 116 -3.18 1.95 -8.02
CA GLU A 116 -1.97 1.49 -8.70
C GLU A 116 -2.27 0.80 -10.04
N LEU A 117 -3.33 -0.01 -10.07
CA LEU A 117 -3.76 -0.82 -11.22
C LEU A 117 -4.92 -0.19 -12.01
N ARG A 118 -5.39 1.02 -11.70
CA ARG A 118 -6.57 1.65 -12.33
C ARG A 118 -6.42 1.77 -13.85
N ASN A 119 -5.26 2.22 -14.30
CA ASN A 119 -5.01 2.55 -15.72
C ASN A 119 -4.42 1.37 -16.51
N ASP A 120 -3.82 0.38 -15.82
CA ASP A 120 -3.24 -0.83 -16.40
C ASP A 120 -3.42 -2.00 -15.41
N PRO A 121 -4.29 -2.98 -15.72
CA PRO A 121 -4.54 -4.13 -14.85
C PRO A 121 -3.45 -5.21 -14.92
N ASP A 122 -2.58 -5.19 -15.94
CA ASP A 122 -1.44 -6.10 -16.08
C ASP A 122 -0.13 -5.49 -15.50
N LYS A 123 -0.19 -4.23 -15.03
CA LYS A 123 0.90 -3.51 -14.35
C LYS A 123 1.48 -4.32 -13.20
N LYS A 124 2.80 -4.46 -13.21
CA LYS A 124 3.55 -5.14 -12.14
C LYS A 124 4.12 -4.12 -11.17
N ILE A 125 3.38 -3.85 -10.08
CA ILE A 125 3.89 -3.08 -8.94
C ILE A 125 5.20 -3.73 -8.46
N SER A 126 6.28 -2.93 -8.42
CA SER A 126 7.62 -3.41 -8.08
C SER A 126 7.81 -3.53 -6.56
N SER A 127 8.80 -4.32 -6.12
CA SER A 127 9.12 -4.41 -4.68
C SER A 127 9.58 -3.06 -4.10
N ALA A 128 10.15 -2.17 -4.92
CA ALA A 128 10.51 -0.81 -4.51
C ALA A 128 9.27 0.07 -4.33
N ARG A 129 8.27 -0.04 -5.22
CA ARG A 129 7.01 0.71 -5.06
C ARG A 129 6.17 0.19 -3.90
N PHE A 130 6.16 -1.11 -3.62
CA PHE A 130 5.55 -1.64 -2.39
C PHE A 130 6.22 -1.11 -1.12
N TYR A 131 7.55 -0.98 -1.09
CA TYR A 131 8.26 -0.33 0.02
C TYR A 131 7.87 1.15 0.14
N GLN A 132 7.83 1.89 -0.97
CA GLN A 132 7.48 3.30 -1.02
C GLN A 132 6.06 3.57 -0.50
N LEU A 133 5.07 2.81 -0.99
CA LEU A 133 3.67 2.88 -0.50
C LEU A 133 3.57 2.54 0.99
N ALA A 134 4.31 1.53 1.46
CA ALA A 134 4.36 1.17 2.87
C ALA A 134 4.97 2.29 3.74
N TYR A 135 5.98 3.01 3.23
CA TYR A 135 6.58 4.17 3.88
C TYR A 135 5.60 5.35 3.94
N GLU A 136 4.96 5.70 2.83
CA GLU A 136 3.91 6.74 2.77
C GLU A 136 2.74 6.45 3.73
N ILE A 137 2.31 5.19 3.84
CA ILE A 137 1.31 4.76 4.84
C ILE A 137 1.77 5.11 6.27
N THR A 138 3.04 4.86 6.63
CA THR A 138 3.55 5.26 7.96
C THR A 138 3.69 6.77 8.13
N GLN A 139 3.80 7.53 7.03
CA GLN A 139 3.81 9.00 7.08
C GLN A 139 2.41 9.61 7.23
N VAL A 140 1.35 8.97 6.73
CA VAL A 140 -0.03 9.37 7.04
C VAL A 140 -0.42 8.89 8.45
N PHE A 141 -0.22 7.62 8.74
CA PHE A 141 -0.66 6.96 9.95
C PHE A 141 0.52 6.78 10.92
N LYS A 142 0.95 7.85 11.61
CA LYS A 142 2.20 7.93 12.42
C LYS A 142 2.40 6.88 13.55
N LYS A 143 1.43 6.00 13.81
CA LYS A 143 1.50 4.89 14.78
C LYS A 143 1.53 3.50 14.12
N GLU A 144 1.38 3.44 12.80
CA GLU A 144 1.60 2.24 12.00
C GLU A 144 3.11 2.02 11.75
N HIS A 145 3.53 0.78 11.49
CA HIS A 145 4.93 0.44 11.27
C HIS A 145 5.16 -0.24 9.92
N LEU A 146 6.31 0.05 9.28
CA LEU A 146 6.63 -0.39 7.92
C LEU A 146 6.48 -1.91 7.73
N SER A 147 6.89 -2.70 8.73
CA SER A 147 6.84 -4.17 8.71
C SER A 147 5.44 -4.77 8.67
N VAL A 148 4.38 -3.97 8.91
CA VAL A 148 2.98 -4.39 8.78
C VAL A 148 2.56 -4.42 7.30
N TYR A 149 3.16 -3.55 6.47
CA TYR A 149 2.78 -3.34 5.07
C TYR A 149 3.82 -3.90 4.09
N PHE A 150 5.10 -3.92 4.46
CA PHE A 150 6.18 -4.45 3.62
C PHE A 150 7.18 -5.29 4.44
N ILE A 151 7.46 -6.50 3.97
CA ILE A 151 8.46 -7.41 4.54
C ILE A 151 9.44 -7.79 3.42
N PRO A 152 10.73 -7.42 3.50
CA PRO A 152 11.73 -7.77 2.50
C PRO A 152 11.85 -9.28 2.30
N TYR A 153 11.92 -9.76 1.06
CA TYR A 153 12.02 -11.20 0.76
C TYR A 153 13.24 -11.90 1.37
N THR A 154 14.28 -11.15 1.73
CA THR A 154 15.52 -11.63 2.37
C THR A 154 15.35 -12.02 3.84
N SER A 155 14.31 -11.55 4.55
CA SER A 155 14.10 -11.83 5.98
C SER A 155 13.15 -13.00 6.28
N LEU A 156 12.63 -13.70 5.27
CA LEU A 156 11.73 -14.84 5.46
C LEU A 156 12.46 -16.18 5.57
N HIS A 157 12.63 -16.70 6.79
CA HIS A 157 12.93 -18.13 6.96
C HIS A 157 11.78 -19.01 6.42
N PRO A 158 12.06 -20.25 5.95
CA PRO A 158 11.05 -21.11 5.33
C PRO A 158 9.80 -21.37 6.18
N LYS A 159 9.91 -21.37 7.52
CA LYS A 159 8.78 -21.57 8.44
C LYS A 159 7.87 -20.34 8.55
N GLN A 160 8.42 -19.12 8.51
CA GLN A 160 7.65 -17.86 8.60
C GLN A 160 6.78 -17.62 7.34
N LYS A 161 7.19 -18.16 6.18
CA LYS A 161 6.36 -18.18 4.96
C LYS A 161 4.99 -18.85 5.15
N GLN A 162 4.84 -19.70 6.17
CA GLN A 162 3.59 -20.40 6.45
C GLN A 162 2.64 -19.61 7.36
N GLN A 163 3.17 -18.82 8.31
CA GLN A 163 2.37 -17.92 9.17
C GLN A 163 1.88 -16.67 8.42
N LEU A 164 2.67 -16.15 7.47
CA LEU A 164 2.32 -14.93 6.74
C LEU A 164 1.06 -15.04 5.84
N LYS A 165 0.50 -16.24 5.67
CA LYS A 165 -0.82 -16.47 5.04
C LYS A 165 -1.98 -15.72 5.72
N GLU A 166 -1.79 -15.28 6.96
CA GLU A 166 -2.80 -14.55 7.73
C GLU A 166 -2.66 -13.02 7.60
N ASN A 167 -1.58 -12.52 6.99
CA ASN A 167 -1.37 -11.09 6.72
C ASN A 167 -1.95 -10.68 5.35
N CYS A 168 -2.58 -9.49 5.31
CA CYS A 168 -3.33 -8.92 4.20
C CYS A 168 -2.68 -9.04 2.81
N TRP A 169 -1.35 -8.93 2.72
CA TRP A 169 -0.62 -8.94 1.46
C TRP A 169 -0.55 -10.32 0.78
N THR A 170 -0.77 -11.42 1.50
CA THR A 170 -0.86 -12.77 0.88
C THR A 170 -2.20 -13.03 0.18
N ALA A 171 -3.21 -12.18 0.40
CA ALA A 171 -4.42 -12.17 -0.41
C ALA A 171 -4.11 -11.90 -1.90
N ILE A 172 -3.01 -11.17 -2.20
CA ILE A 172 -2.58 -10.89 -3.57
C ILE A 172 -2.10 -12.17 -4.27
N ASP A 173 -1.24 -12.99 -3.64
CA ASP A 173 -0.80 -14.26 -4.23
C ASP A 173 -1.95 -15.26 -4.37
N THR A 174 -2.94 -15.19 -3.47
CA THR A 174 -4.19 -15.95 -3.58
C THR A 174 -5.02 -15.50 -4.78
N LYS A 175 -5.17 -14.17 -5.02
CA LYS A 175 -5.80 -13.61 -6.23
C LYS A 175 -5.05 -14.01 -7.52
N LYS A 176 -3.70 -13.91 -7.55
CA LYS A 176 -2.86 -14.36 -8.69
C LYS A 176 -3.10 -15.84 -9.03
N ARG A 177 -3.14 -16.71 -8.01
CA ARG A 177 -3.42 -18.14 -8.17
C ARG A 177 -4.83 -18.40 -8.72
N LEU A 178 -5.85 -17.69 -8.24
CA LEU A 178 -7.23 -17.82 -8.73
C LEU A 178 -7.39 -17.33 -10.17
N HIS A 179 -6.75 -16.23 -10.56
CA HIS A 179 -6.72 -15.78 -11.96
C HIS A 179 -6.06 -16.82 -12.88
N LYS A 180 -4.88 -17.34 -12.51
CA LYS A 180 -4.19 -18.34 -13.35
C LYS A 180 -4.99 -19.64 -13.51
N ILE A 181 -5.74 -20.06 -12.49
CA ILE A 181 -6.67 -21.21 -12.58
C ILE A 181 -7.84 -20.89 -13.52
N ARG A 182 -8.43 -19.68 -13.46
CA ARG A 182 -9.51 -19.27 -14.38
C ARG A 182 -9.05 -19.22 -15.84
N SER A 183 -7.92 -18.56 -16.12
CA SER A 183 -7.37 -18.46 -17.49
C SER A 183 -7.00 -19.83 -18.09
N SER A 184 -6.68 -20.84 -17.27
CA SER A 184 -6.37 -22.19 -17.75
C SER A 184 -7.58 -23.03 -18.18
N LYS A 185 -8.82 -22.56 -18.00
CA LYS A 185 -10.04 -23.38 -18.12
C LYS A 185 -10.93 -23.10 -19.33
N THR A 186 -10.56 -22.18 -20.21
CA THR A 186 -11.29 -21.87 -21.45
C THR A 186 -10.54 -22.41 -22.67
N ARG A 187 -10.82 -23.67 -23.05
CA ARG A 187 -10.45 -24.24 -24.35
C ARG A 187 -11.71 -24.85 -24.98
N PRO A 188 -12.16 -24.40 -26.16
CA PRO A 188 -13.43 -24.85 -26.72
C PRO A 188 -13.34 -26.31 -27.19
N ARG A 189 -14.39 -27.08 -26.94
CA ARG A 189 -14.59 -28.40 -27.55
C ARG A 189 -15.64 -28.27 -28.64
N SER A 190 -15.21 -28.30 -29.90
CA SER A 190 -16.12 -28.38 -31.05
C SER A 190 -16.71 -29.79 -31.18
N ALA A 191 -17.79 -29.90 -31.95
CA ALA A 191 -18.71 -31.03 -31.96
C ALA A 191 -18.14 -32.34 -32.55
N SER A 192 -18.75 -33.46 -32.11
CA SER A 192 -19.39 -34.40 -33.05
C SER A 192 -20.57 -35.09 -32.33
N ALA A 193 -21.46 -35.73 -33.08
CA ALA A 193 -22.79 -36.12 -32.61
C ALA A 193 -23.06 -37.64 -32.68
N TYR A 194 -24.02 -38.10 -31.86
CA TYR A 194 -24.87 -39.25 -32.14
C TYR A 194 -26.22 -39.11 -31.39
N SER A 195 -27.25 -39.77 -31.91
CA SER A 195 -28.67 -39.59 -31.53
C SER A 195 -29.19 -40.77 -30.68
N PHE A 196 -30.53 -40.92 -30.61
CA PHE A 196 -31.31 -42.00 -29.97
C PHE A 196 -31.51 -41.88 -28.44
N THR A 197 -32.68 -42.17 -27.83
CA THR A 197 -34.13 -41.99 -28.18
C THR A 197 -34.97 -42.43 -26.95
N SER A 198 -36.25 -42.05 -26.91
CA SER A 198 -37.34 -42.70 -26.15
C SER A 198 -37.49 -42.43 -24.63
N THR A 199 -38.70 -42.02 -24.28
CA THR A 199 -39.37 -42.05 -22.97
C THR A 199 -40.13 -43.39 -22.80
N PRO A 200 -41.02 -43.64 -21.80
CA PRO A 200 -41.41 -42.88 -20.59
C PRO A 200 -41.48 -43.73 -19.28
N SER A 201 -41.81 -43.10 -18.13
CA SER A 201 -42.98 -43.45 -17.27
C SER A 201 -42.98 -42.74 -15.89
N SER A 202 -44.19 -42.61 -15.31
CA SER A 202 -44.61 -42.30 -13.91
C SER A 202 -43.57 -42.15 -12.79
N SER A 203 -43.71 -41.28 -11.77
CA SER A 203 -44.69 -40.21 -11.43
C SER A 203 -44.12 -39.41 -10.20
N SER A 204 -44.78 -38.55 -9.39
CA SER A 204 -46.20 -38.19 -9.15
C SER A 204 -46.33 -36.85 -8.37
N ASN A 205 -47.56 -36.32 -8.30
CA ASN A 205 -48.13 -35.43 -7.24
C ASN A 205 -47.41 -34.12 -6.81
N CYS A 206 -47.78 -33.05 -7.52
CA CYS A 206 -48.16 -31.74 -6.97
C CYS A 206 -49.30 -31.85 -5.89
N PRO A 207 -49.73 -30.79 -5.15
CA PRO A 207 -49.69 -29.38 -5.55
C PRO A 207 -49.48 -28.29 -4.46
N SER A 208 -49.36 -27.04 -4.92
CA SER A 208 -49.66 -25.81 -4.17
C SER A 208 -51.17 -25.50 -4.20
N PRO A 209 -51.64 -24.56 -3.37
CA PRO A 209 -52.49 -23.49 -3.89
C PRO A 209 -52.04 -22.08 -3.45
N ALA A 210 -52.70 -21.04 -3.99
CA ALA A 210 -52.42 -19.62 -3.73
C ALA A 210 -53.72 -18.80 -3.67
N SER A 211 -53.62 -17.50 -3.30
CA SER A 211 -54.70 -16.49 -3.26
C SER A 211 -55.71 -16.72 -2.10
N THR A 212 -56.25 -15.71 -1.40
CA THR A 212 -56.93 -14.47 -1.88
C THR A 212 -56.90 -13.34 -0.83
N ARG A 213 -57.58 -12.20 -1.10
CA ARG A 213 -57.51 -10.87 -0.46
C ARG A 213 -58.85 -10.46 0.22
N HIS A 214 -58.88 -9.28 0.87
CA HIS A 214 -60.01 -8.53 1.50
C HIS A 214 -60.38 -8.89 2.97
N GLU A 215 -60.90 -8.00 3.84
CA GLU A 215 -60.74 -6.53 4.04
C GLU A 215 -61.48 -6.05 5.33
N ILE A 216 -60.96 -5.02 6.05
CA ILE A 216 -61.57 -4.25 7.20
C ILE A 216 -62.09 -5.10 8.42
N ILE A 217 -62.61 -4.63 9.57
CA ILE A 217 -63.21 -3.37 10.12
C ILE A 217 -62.59 -3.00 11.51
N ASP A 218 -62.96 -1.83 12.05
CA ASP A 218 -62.43 -1.04 13.19
C ASP A 218 -62.93 -1.40 14.64
N GLU A 219 -62.80 -0.39 15.55
CA GLU A 219 -63.24 -0.21 16.97
C GLU A 219 -62.25 -0.58 18.11
N ASP A 220 -62.03 0.24 19.17
CA ASP A 220 -62.27 1.68 19.42
C ASP A 220 -61.50 2.19 20.71
N VAL A 221 -61.51 3.50 21.02
CA VAL A 221 -61.17 4.20 22.31
C VAL A 221 -59.69 4.09 22.77
N SER A 222 -58.82 5.13 22.84
CA SER A 222 -58.85 6.43 23.57
C SER A 222 -58.70 6.30 25.12
N GLU A 223 -58.23 7.26 25.94
CA GLU A 223 -57.71 8.62 25.70
C GLU A 223 -56.65 9.05 26.77
N ASN A 224 -56.31 10.35 26.79
CA ASN A 224 -55.27 11.05 27.57
C ASN A 224 -55.21 10.84 29.10
N LEU A 225 -54.03 11.08 29.71
CA LEU A 225 -53.83 12.24 30.61
C LEU A 225 -52.36 12.65 30.81
N HIS A 226 -52.14 13.92 31.19
CA HIS A 226 -50.87 14.43 31.73
C HIS A 226 -50.84 14.32 33.27
N GLY A 227 -49.64 14.32 33.86
CA GLY A 227 -49.36 14.48 35.28
C GLY A 227 -47.92 14.94 35.51
#